data_AF-A0A944HZI7-F1
#
_entry.id   AF-A0A944HZI7-F1
#
_cell.length_a   1.000
_cell.length_b   1.000
_cell.length_c   1.000
_cell.angle_alpha   90.00
_cell.angle_beta   90.00
_cell.angle_gamma   90.00
#
_symmetry.space_group_name_H-M   'P 1'
#
loop_
_entity.id
_entity.type
_entity.pdbx_description
1 polymer ?
#
loop_
_entity_poly.entity_id
_entity_poly.type
_entity_poly.pdbx_seq_one_letter_code
_entity_poly.pdbx_strand_id
1 'polypeptide(L)'
;MAVGLPADVQERSERLGRGVRYALKVLCGQLEDNPLLGSPTGEPSMYVARIDGETFEDCPELNVQYAYGPPALAEGQVQILGVEAVQPVAVAPERELAGAPDPRLEEVAARQVTAAWQRVETWLREHAPVSFASLQEGASSEEIDSAERELGVKIPSDLKALWHLHRGVQSSSGAAFLPDNAKLMTIGEVIELHQYWGQVYDFGDGLWDHRWIPVCTLGEHSWSNGLYLDAGTGEVWSWDEFANRRVEFESLTTLLEEMADALEAPSPAGPDKPGVVDGALVWRAS
;
A
#
# COMPACT_ATOMS: atom_id res chain seq x y z
N MET A 1 19.41 26.12 -11.89
CA MET A 1 19.96 26.94 -10.78
C MET A 1 20.78 26.00 -9.93
N ALA A 2 21.93 26.44 -9.39
CA ALA A 2 22.74 25.56 -8.58
C ALA A 2 22.02 25.18 -7.28
N VAL A 3 21.86 23.88 -7.00
CA VAL A 3 21.25 23.41 -5.75
C VAL A 3 22.24 23.63 -4.60
N GLY A 4 22.02 24.70 -3.84
CA GLY A 4 22.87 25.08 -2.72
C GLY A 4 22.57 24.28 -1.46
N LEU A 5 23.61 23.94 -0.69
CA LEU A 5 23.48 23.34 0.64
C LEU A 5 23.28 24.43 1.70
N PRO A 6 22.18 24.42 2.47
CA PRO A 6 22.00 25.30 3.62
C PRO A 6 23.12 25.18 4.66
N ALA A 7 23.35 26.23 5.45
CA ALA A 7 24.45 26.28 6.42
C ALA A 7 24.33 25.22 7.53
N ASP A 8 23.10 24.94 7.96
CA ASP A 8 22.75 23.89 8.93
C ASP A 8 23.02 22.48 8.37
N VAL A 9 22.72 22.24 7.09
CA VAL A 9 23.07 21.00 6.39
C VAL A 9 24.59 20.87 6.25
N GLN A 10 25.30 21.97 6.01
CA GLN A 10 26.77 21.97 5.93
C GLN A 10 27.44 21.64 7.27
N GLU A 11 26.93 22.16 8.39
CA GLU A 11 27.44 21.84 9.73
C GLU A 11 27.13 20.39 10.10
N ARG A 12 25.92 19.91 9.80
CA ARG A 12 25.51 18.53 10.05
C ARG A 12 26.35 17.55 9.22
N SER A 13 26.67 17.88 7.97
CA SER A 13 27.51 17.04 7.11
C SER A 13 28.92 16.81 7.67
N GLU A 14 29.55 17.82 8.30
CA GLU A 14 30.88 17.67 8.91
C GLU A 14 30.87 16.70 10.09
N ARG A 15 29.75 16.62 10.79
CA ARG A 15 29.57 15.75 11.95
C ARG A 15 29.30 14.29 11.57
N LEU A 16 28.76 14.04 10.37
CA LEU A 16 28.35 12.71 9.92
C LEU A 16 29.48 11.93 9.23
N GLY A 17 30.44 12.62 8.59
CA GLY A 17 31.58 11.97 7.96
C GLY A 17 32.28 12.87 6.95
N ARG A 18 33.56 12.59 6.68
CA ARG A 18 34.36 13.40 5.73
C ARG A 18 33.89 13.24 4.28
N GLY A 19 33.31 12.09 3.94
CA GLY A 19 32.77 11.80 2.60
C GLY A 19 31.40 12.43 2.32
N VAL A 20 30.65 12.79 3.36
CA VAL A 20 29.25 13.27 3.27
C VAL A 20 29.11 14.52 2.41
N ARG A 21 30.06 15.46 2.51
CA ARG A 21 30.04 16.68 1.70
C ARG A 21 30.19 16.42 0.22
N TYR A 22 31.05 15.48 -0.13
CA TYR A 22 31.27 15.11 -1.52
C TYR A 22 30.04 14.37 -2.07
N ALA A 23 29.47 13.47 -1.27
CA ALA A 23 28.25 12.76 -1.62
C ALA A 23 27.06 13.70 -1.86
N LEU A 24 26.83 14.66 -0.95
CA LEU A 24 25.79 15.68 -1.12
C LEU A 24 26.01 16.56 -2.36
N LYS A 25 27.27 16.88 -2.68
CA LYS A 25 27.58 17.64 -3.90
C LYS A 25 27.25 16.86 -5.17
N VAL A 26 27.53 15.55 -5.19
CA VAL A 26 27.16 14.67 -6.31
C VAL A 26 25.64 14.60 -6.44
N LEU A 27 24.93 14.40 -5.32
CA LEU A 27 23.47 14.38 -5.29
C LEU A 27 22.86 15.70 -5.79
N CYS A 28 23.38 16.86 -5.35
CA CYS A 28 22.93 18.16 -5.86
C CYS A 28 23.04 18.24 -7.39
N GLY A 29 24.13 17.73 -7.97
CA GLY A 29 24.29 17.67 -9.44
C GLY A 29 23.25 16.75 -10.10
N GLN A 30 22.99 15.58 -9.51
CA GLN A 30 21.96 14.67 -10.03
C GLN A 30 20.55 15.26 -9.94
N LEU A 31 20.26 16.03 -8.89
CA LEU A 31 18.98 16.71 -8.71
C LEU A 31 18.77 17.89 -9.66
N GLU A 32 19.86 18.51 -10.16
CA GLU A 32 19.76 19.52 -11.22
C GLU A 32 19.28 18.90 -12.54
N ASP A 33 19.73 17.68 -12.84
CA ASP A 33 19.36 16.95 -14.06
C ASP A 33 18.03 16.20 -13.90
N ASN A 34 17.78 15.62 -12.73
CA ASN A 34 16.57 14.87 -12.38
C ASN A 34 16.06 15.25 -10.98
N PRO A 35 15.20 16.27 -10.86
CA PRO A 35 14.62 16.68 -9.59
C PRO A 35 13.74 15.62 -8.91
N LEU A 36 13.30 14.59 -9.64
CA LEU A 36 12.44 13.51 -9.14
C LEU A 36 13.24 12.24 -8.79
N LEU A 37 14.54 12.38 -8.52
CA LEU A 37 15.42 11.26 -8.18
C LEU A 37 15.05 10.58 -6.85
N GLY A 38 14.55 11.34 -5.88
CA GLY A 38 14.14 10.84 -4.57
C GLY A 38 12.67 10.42 -4.51
N SER A 39 12.31 9.73 -3.43
CA SER A 39 10.94 9.30 -3.15
C SER A 39 10.16 10.40 -2.44
N PRO A 40 8.87 10.64 -2.78
CA PRO A 40 8.04 11.59 -2.06
C PRO A 40 7.80 11.12 -0.62
N THR A 41 7.56 12.07 0.28
CA THR A 41 7.42 11.82 1.74
C THR A 41 5.97 11.89 2.25
N GLY A 42 5.00 12.05 1.35
CA GLY A 42 3.59 12.32 1.66
C GLY A 42 3.26 13.81 1.86
N GLU A 43 4.27 14.67 2.11
CA GLU A 43 4.09 16.12 2.09
C GLU A 43 4.25 16.69 0.66
N PRO A 44 3.41 17.65 0.23
CA PRO A 44 3.53 18.26 -1.09
C PRO A 44 4.91 18.87 -1.32
N SER A 45 5.50 18.60 -2.48
CA SER A 45 6.84 19.05 -2.88
C SER A 45 8.00 18.44 -2.11
N MET A 46 7.78 17.50 -1.19
CA MET A 46 8.82 16.99 -0.29
C MET A 46 9.28 15.59 -0.67
N TYR A 47 10.59 15.44 -0.85
CA TYR A 47 11.23 14.23 -1.31
C TYR A 47 12.39 13.83 -0.40
N VAL A 48 12.75 12.55 -0.42
CA VAL A 48 13.94 11.98 0.22
C VAL A 48 14.75 11.23 -0.82
N ALA A 49 15.99 11.64 -1.00
CA ALA A 49 16.98 10.90 -1.78
C ALA A 49 17.89 10.11 -0.83
N ARG A 50 18.16 8.85 -1.17
CA ARG A 50 19.05 7.97 -0.41
C ARG A 50 20.43 7.96 -1.06
N ILE A 51 21.47 8.05 -0.22
CA ILE A 51 22.87 7.89 -0.64
C ILE A 51 23.40 6.65 0.07
N ASP A 52 23.79 5.65 -0.71
CA ASP A 52 24.43 4.44 -0.19
C ASP A 52 25.80 4.75 0.46
N GLY A 53 26.02 4.17 1.64
CA GLY A 53 27.26 4.31 2.40
C GLY A 53 28.46 3.58 1.80
N GLU A 54 28.25 2.66 0.84
CA GLU A 54 29.35 1.97 0.17
C GLU A 54 29.94 2.78 -1.00
N THR A 55 29.20 3.76 -1.51
CA THR A 55 29.57 4.52 -2.70
C THR A 55 30.69 5.54 -2.44
N PHE A 56 30.80 6.05 -1.21
CA PHE A 56 31.71 7.13 -0.86
C PHE A 56 32.54 6.81 0.39
N GLU A 57 33.86 6.97 0.30
CA GLU A 57 34.78 6.76 1.43
C GLU A 57 34.47 7.73 2.59
N ASP A 58 34.52 7.26 3.84
CA ASP A 58 34.17 8.04 5.05
C ASP A 58 32.75 8.67 4.99
N CYS A 59 31.80 8.05 4.28
CA CYS A 59 30.41 8.46 4.20
C CYS A 59 29.50 7.32 4.72
N PRO A 60 28.75 7.51 5.81
CA PRO A 60 27.69 6.57 6.14
C PRO A 60 26.58 6.65 5.10
N GLU A 61 25.66 5.69 5.14
CA GLU A 61 24.42 5.79 4.39
C GLU A 61 23.60 6.99 4.86
N LEU A 62 22.99 7.74 3.93
CA LEU A 62 22.30 8.99 4.22
C LEU A 62 20.89 9.02 3.65
N ASN A 63 19.97 9.60 4.42
CA ASN A 63 18.70 10.13 3.92
C ASN A 63 18.83 11.64 3.77
N VAL A 64 18.59 12.12 2.56
CA VAL A 64 18.67 13.55 2.21
C VAL A 64 17.28 14.05 1.86
N GLN A 65 16.70 14.86 2.74
CA GLN A 65 15.42 15.51 2.53
C GLN A 65 15.61 16.73 1.62
N TYR A 66 14.76 16.88 0.62
CA TYR A 66 14.77 18.03 -0.28
C TYR A 66 13.35 18.38 -0.75
N ALA A 67 13.13 19.65 -1.06
CA ALA A 67 11.91 20.12 -1.70
C ALA A 67 12.11 20.34 -3.20
N TYR A 68 11.07 20.07 -3.99
CA TYR A 68 11.00 20.39 -5.42
C TYR A 68 9.63 20.94 -5.81
N GLY A 69 9.62 22.14 -6.41
CA GLY A 69 8.42 22.77 -6.95
C GLY A 69 7.41 23.27 -5.89
N PRO A 70 6.24 23.78 -6.33
CA PRO A 70 5.21 24.32 -5.46
C PRO A 70 4.40 23.23 -4.72
N PRO A 71 3.86 23.53 -3.52
CA PRO A 71 3.81 24.84 -2.87
C PRO A 71 5.08 25.26 -2.11
N ALA A 72 6.03 24.36 -1.86
CA ALA A 72 7.18 24.66 -1.02
C ALA A 72 8.18 25.63 -1.70
N LEU A 73 8.35 25.51 -3.01
CA LEU A 73 9.28 26.31 -3.82
C LEU A 73 8.61 26.81 -5.11
N ALA A 74 9.27 27.70 -5.85
CA ALA A 74 8.78 28.02 -7.20
C ALA A 74 8.96 26.82 -8.14
N GLU A 75 8.19 26.81 -9.23
CA GLU A 75 8.27 25.78 -10.26
C GLU A 75 9.71 25.61 -10.78
N GLY A 76 10.17 24.35 -10.87
CA GLY A 76 11.52 24.01 -11.32
C GLY A 76 12.65 24.29 -10.31
N GLN A 77 12.34 24.67 -9.06
CA GLN A 77 13.35 24.87 -8.02
C GLN A 77 13.49 23.65 -7.11
N VAL A 78 14.74 23.32 -6.77
CA VAL A 78 15.10 22.27 -5.81
C VAL A 78 15.87 22.89 -4.65
N GLN A 79 15.59 22.45 -3.42
CA GLN A 79 16.34 22.85 -2.23
C GLN A 79 16.53 21.67 -1.28
N ILE A 80 17.77 21.41 -0.86
CA ILE A 80 18.06 20.46 0.23
C ILE A 80 17.58 21.06 1.55
N LEU A 81 16.88 20.27 2.36
CA LEU A 81 16.30 20.67 3.63
C LEU A 81 16.98 20.00 4.82
N GLY A 82 17.49 18.78 4.65
CA GLY A 82 18.09 18.03 5.74
C GLY A 82 18.94 16.88 5.24
N VAL A 83 19.96 16.54 6.03
CA VAL A 83 20.75 15.32 5.87
C VAL A 83 20.79 14.58 7.18
N GLU A 84 20.43 13.31 7.15
CA GLU A 84 20.50 12.42 8.30
C GLU A 84 21.30 11.19 7.89
N ALA A 85 22.29 10.81 8.70
CA ALA A 85 22.81 9.45 8.55
C ALA A 85 21.67 8.50 8.85
N VAL A 86 21.50 7.52 7.98
CA VAL A 86 20.75 6.32 8.31
C VAL A 86 21.54 5.72 9.46
N GLN A 87 21.08 6.01 10.68
CA GLN A 87 21.45 5.13 11.79
C GLN A 87 21.06 3.75 11.28
N PRO A 88 21.89 2.71 11.45
CA PRO A 88 21.35 1.37 11.41
C PRO A 88 20.18 1.46 12.37
N VAL A 89 18.96 1.49 11.80
CA VAL A 89 17.76 1.27 12.57
C VAL A 89 18.19 0.03 13.32
N ALA A 90 18.32 0.12 14.65
CA ALA A 90 18.32 -1.08 15.46
C ALA A 90 17.06 -1.74 14.95
N VAL A 91 17.24 -2.73 14.05
CA VAL A 91 16.20 -3.25 13.18
C VAL A 91 15.05 -3.35 14.14
N ALA A 92 14.01 -2.52 13.98
CA ALA A 92 12.88 -2.59 14.88
C ALA A 92 12.54 -4.05 14.80
N PRO A 93 12.78 -4.83 15.88
CA PRO A 93 13.32 -6.19 15.80
C PRO A 93 12.58 -6.81 14.66
N GLU A 94 13.28 -7.15 13.57
CA GLU A 94 12.72 -7.79 12.38
C GLU A 94 11.63 -8.67 12.93
N ARG A 95 10.35 -8.24 12.84
CA ARG A 95 9.32 -8.59 13.84
C ARG A 95 9.28 -10.09 13.82
N GLU A 96 9.93 -10.73 14.81
CA GLU A 96 10.67 -12.00 14.64
C GLU A 96 9.94 -12.81 13.61
N LEU A 97 10.47 -12.88 12.37
CA LEU A 97 9.88 -13.53 11.20
C LEU A 97 8.82 -14.51 11.70
N ALA A 98 7.57 -14.04 11.75
CA ALA A 98 6.56 -14.63 12.64
C ALA A 98 6.65 -16.13 12.42
N GLY A 99 7.08 -16.87 13.45
CA GLY A 99 7.14 -18.32 13.36
C GLY A 99 5.83 -18.79 12.73
N ALA A 100 5.89 -19.76 11.81
CA ALA A 100 4.77 -20.15 10.95
C ALA A 100 3.43 -19.90 11.64
N PRO A 101 2.51 -19.11 11.04
CA PRO A 101 1.35 -18.59 11.74
C PRO A 101 0.65 -19.68 12.53
N ASP A 102 0.25 -19.41 13.78
CA ASP A 102 -0.41 -20.44 14.61
C ASP A 102 -1.62 -20.98 13.82
N PRO A 103 -1.65 -22.29 13.48
CA PRO A 103 -2.73 -22.86 12.67
C PRO A 103 -4.12 -22.62 13.26
N ARG A 104 -4.21 -22.42 14.58
CA ARG A 104 -5.46 -22.06 15.25
C ARG A 104 -5.90 -20.64 14.95
N LEU A 105 -4.96 -19.69 14.90
CA LEU A 105 -5.24 -18.30 14.55
C LEU A 105 -5.63 -18.20 13.07
N GLU A 106 -4.96 -18.95 12.20
CA GLU A 106 -5.34 -19.07 10.78
C GLU A 106 -6.77 -19.61 10.62
N GLU A 107 -7.11 -20.68 11.33
CA GLU A 107 -8.46 -21.26 11.26
C GLU A 107 -9.53 -20.29 11.81
N VAL A 108 -9.21 -19.54 12.87
CA VAL A 108 -10.11 -18.50 13.42
C VAL A 108 -10.30 -17.37 12.41
N ALA A 109 -9.24 -16.82 11.83
CA ALA A 109 -9.31 -15.74 10.85
C ALA A 109 -10.12 -16.15 9.61
N ALA A 110 -9.88 -17.36 9.07
CA ALA A 110 -10.65 -17.91 7.95
C ALA A 110 -12.16 -18.03 8.26
N ARG A 111 -12.52 -18.47 9.47
CA ARG A 111 -13.93 -18.55 9.91
C ARG A 111 -14.56 -17.17 10.08
N GLN A 112 -13.82 -16.18 10.61
CA GLN A 112 -14.34 -14.83 10.81
C GLN A 112 -14.57 -14.13 9.47
N VAL A 113 -13.61 -14.20 8.54
CA VAL A 113 -13.80 -13.70 7.16
C VAL A 113 -15.01 -14.34 6.51
N THR A 114 -15.17 -15.66 6.65
CA THR A 114 -16.32 -16.36 6.08
C THR A 114 -17.64 -15.83 6.64
N ALA A 115 -17.72 -15.66 7.97
CA ALA A 115 -18.93 -15.16 8.62
C ALA A 115 -19.24 -13.70 8.27
N ALA A 116 -18.23 -12.83 8.27
CA ALA A 116 -18.37 -11.42 7.91
C ALA A 116 -18.81 -11.27 6.45
N TRP A 117 -18.20 -12.01 5.53
CA TRP A 117 -18.56 -11.94 4.12
C TRP A 117 -19.99 -12.44 3.85
N GLN A 118 -20.43 -13.51 4.51
CA GLN A 118 -21.81 -13.99 4.39
C GLN A 118 -22.86 -12.95 4.81
N ARG A 119 -22.55 -12.11 5.81
CA ARG A 119 -23.39 -10.98 6.20
C ARG A 119 -23.47 -9.93 5.08
N VAL A 120 -22.31 -9.54 4.55
CA VAL A 120 -22.22 -8.62 3.39
C VAL A 120 -23.02 -9.17 2.20
N GLU A 121 -22.80 -10.42 1.84
CA GLU A 121 -23.46 -11.09 0.71
C GLU A 121 -24.99 -11.15 0.89
N THR A 122 -25.45 -11.48 2.09
CA THR A 122 -26.89 -11.49 2.44
C THR A 122 -27.48 -10.09 2.26
N TRP A 123 -26.81 -9.07 2.78
CA TRP A 123 -27.26 -7.69 2.64
C TRP A 123 -27.29 -7.24 1.18
N LEU A 124 -26.25 -7.54 0.39
CA LEU A 124 -26.17 -7.20 -1.02
C LEU A 124 -27.30 -7.84 -1.83
N ARG A 125 -27.59 -9.12 -1.58
CA ARG A 125 -28.67 -9.84 -2.27
C ARG A 125 -30.03 -9.17 -2.06
N GLU A 126 -30.27 -8.62 -0.87
CA GLU A 126 -31.55 -8.00 -0.50
C GLU A 126 -31.64 -6.52 -0.95
N HIS A 127 -30.56 -5.76 -0.80
CA HIS A 127 -30.58 -4.30 -0.93
C HIS A 127 -29.86 -3.77 -2.17
N ALA A 128 -28.83 -4.46 -2.64
CA ALA A 128 -27.97 -4.02 -3.74
C ALA A 128 -27.75 -5.14 -4.79
N PRO A 129 -28.81 -5.61 -5.47
CA PRO A 129 -28.75 -6.76 -6.36
C PRO A 129 -27.81 -6.58 -7.57
N VAL A 130 -27.55 -5.33 -7.98
CA VAL A 130 -26.58 -5.04 -9.05
C VAL A 130 -25.16 -5.33 -8.58
N SER A 131 -24.80 -4.88 -7.37
CA SER A 131 -23.51 -5.20 -6.74
C SER A 131 -23.38 -6.69 -6.45
N PHE A 132 -24.45 -7.33 -5.96
CA PHE A 132 -24.47 -8.79 -5.76
C PHE A 132 -24.19 -9.55 -7.07
N ALA A 133 -24.79 -9.14 -8.19
CA ALA A 133 -24.60 -9.78 -9.50
C ALA A 133 -23.18 -9.65 -10.06
N SER A 134 -22.38 -8.71 -9.54
CA SER A 134 -20.98 -8.52 -9.94
C SER A 134 -20.01 -9.51 -9.29
N LEU A 135 -20.45 -10.20 -8.23
CA LEU A 135 -19.65 -11.20 -7.51
C LEU A 135 -19.36 -12.41 -8.40
N GLN A 136 -18.08 -12.79 -8.51
CA GLN A 136 -17.72 -14.03 -9.20
C GLN A 136 -17.89 -15.24 -8.29
N GLU A 137 -18.14 -16.42 -8.87
CA GLU A 137 -18.16 -17.68 -8.12
C GLU A 137 -16.80 -17.93 -7.43
N GLY A 138 -16.84 -18.66 -6.32
CA GLY A 138 -15.64 -19.00 -5.54
C GLY A 138 -14.57 -19.75 -6.34
N ALA A 139 -13.32 -19.47 -6.02
CA ALA A 139 -12.16 -20.14 -6.59
C ALA A 139 -12.03 -21.58 -6.08
N SER A 140 -11.55 -22.47 -6.95
CA SER A 140 -11.18 -23.83 -6.55
C SER A 140 -9.84 -23.84 -5.80
N SER A 141 -9.57 -24.89 -5.03
CA SER A 141 -8.26 -25.03 -4.36
C SER A 141 -7.11 -25.03 -5.37
N GLU A 142 -7.28 -25.62 -6.55
CA GLU A 142 -6.27 -25.65 -7.60
C GLU A 142 -5.98 -24.26 -8.19
N GLU A 143 -7.00 -23.42 -8.31
CA GLU A 143 -6.88 -22.02 -8.76
C GLU A 143 -6.07 -21.20 -7.74
N ILE A 144 -6.40 -21.32 -6.45
CA ILE A 144 -5.68 -20.67 -5.36
C ILE A 144 -4.23 -21.17 -5.28
N ASP A 145 -4.01 -22.48 -5.41
CA ASP A 145 -2.65 -23.05 -5.43
C ASP A 145 -1.84 -22.54 -6.63
N SER A 146 -2.49 -22.24 -7.77
CA SER A 146 -1.83 -21.59 -8.90
C SER A 146 -1.47 -20.15 -8.59
N ALA A 147 -2.39 -19.40 -8.00
CA ALA A 147 -2.13 -18.04 -7.56
C ALA A 147 -0.95 -17.96 -6.58
N GLU A 148 -0.85 -18.87 -5.59
CA GLU A 148 0.32 -18.94 -4.69
C GLU A 148 1.63 -19.11 -5.45
N ARG A 149 1.65 -19.97 -6.48
CA ARG A 149 2.85 -20.21 -7.29
C ARG A 149 3.23 -19.00 -8.14
N GLU A 150 2.24 -18.31 -8.69
CA GLU A 150 2.44 -17.15 -9.57
C GLU A 150 2.85 -15.90 -8.79
N LEU A 151 2.32 -15.72 -7.58
CA LEU A 151 2.69 -14.62 -6.69
C LEU A 151 4.02 -14.89 -5.95
N GLY A 152 4.40 -16.16 -5.80
CA GLY A 152 5.63 -16.54 -5.08
C GLY A 152 5.55 -16.34 -3.57
N VAL A 153 4.35 -16.13 -3.02
CA VAL A 153 4.09 -15.94 -1.59
C VAL A 153 3.00 -16.91 -1.12
N LYS A 154 3.07 -17.34 0.14
CA LYS A 154 1.99 -18.07 0.78
C LYS A 154 0.81 -17.13 1.03
N ILE A 155 -0.33 -17.46 0.44
CA ILE A 155 -1.53 -16.66 0.59
C ILE A 155 -2.11 -16.90 2.00
N PRO A 156 -2.35 -15.84 2.79
CA PRO A 156 -2.98 -15.95 4.09
C PRO A 156 -4.32 -16.70 4.06
N SER A 157 -4.59 -17.46 5.12
CA SER A 157 -5.76 -18.34 5.22
C SER A 157 -7.10 -17.60 5.15
N ASP A 158 -7.15 -16.37 5.64
CA ASP A 158 -8.30 -15.48 5.58
C ASP A 158 -8.60 -15.01 4.15
N LEU A 159 -7.58 -14.63 3.37
CA LEU A 159 -7.74 -14.31 1.95
C LEU A 159 -8.15 -15.53 1.13
N LYS A 160 -7.61 -16.72 1.43
CA LYS A 160 -8.08 -17.98 0.80
C LYS A 160 -9.56 -18.24 1.09
N ALA A 161 -10.00 -18.02 2.32
CA ALA A 161 -11.40 -18.18 2.70
C ALA A 161 -12.30 -17.23 1.90
N LEU A 162 -11.89 -15.97 1.73
CA LEU A 162 -12.61 -15.01 0.90
C LEU A 162 -12.68 -15.48 -0.56
N TRP A 163 -11.55 -15.90 -1.15
CA TRP A 163 -11.50 -16.36 -2.54
C TRP A 163 -12.31 -17.63 -2.79
N HIS A 164 -12.40 -18.54 -1.82
CA HIS A 164 -13.27 -19.70 -1.89
C HIS A 164 -14.77 -19.34 -1.91
N LEU A 165 -15.15 -18.18 -1.35
CA LEU A 165 -16.52 -17.67 -1.46
C LEU A 165 -16.72 -16.96 -2.81
N HIS A 166 -15.84 -16.01 -3.13
CA HIS A 166 -15.85 -15.26 -4.38
C HIS A 166 -14.44 -14.91 -4.80
N ARG A 167 -14.08 -15.26 -6.04
CA ARG A 167 -12.74 -14.97 -6.59
C ARG A 167 -12.56 -13.52 -7.06
N GLY A 168 -13.22 -12.58 -6.39
CA GLY A 168 -13.26 -11.16 -6.70
C GLY A 168 -14.54 -10.72 -7.41
N VAL A 169 -14.52 -9.48 -7.89
CA VAL A 169 -15.67 -8.81 -8.49
C VAL A 169 -15.41 -8.55 -9.97
N GLN A 170 -16.37 -8.88 -10.83
CA GLN A 170 -16.31 -8.55 -12.25
C GLN A 170 -16.56 -7.04 -12.45
N SER A 171 -15.67 -6.35 -13.17
CA SER A 171 -15.87 -4.94 -13.52
C SER A 171 -17.19 -4.75 -14.27
N SER A 172 -18.11 -4.03 -13.65
CA SER A 172 -19.46 -3.75 -14.11
C SER A 172 -20.02 -2.61 -13.26
N SER A 173 -21.12 -2.00 -13.67
CA SER A 173 -21.77 -0.97 -12.85
C SER A 173 -22.09 -1.52 -11.46
N GLY A 174 -21.61 -0.86 -10.41
CA GLY A 174 -21.83 -1.28 -9.03
C GLY A 174 -20.84 -2.31 -8.50
N ALA A 175 -19.73 -2.56 -9.21
CA ALA A 175 -18.64 -3.44 -8.78
C ALA A 175 -17.77 -2.84 -7.65
N ALA A 176 -17.70 -1.51 -7.60
CA ALA A 176 -16.91 -0.78 -6.61
C ALA A 176 -17.72 -0.51 -5.33
N PHE A 177 -18.07 -1.58 -4.61
CA PHE A 177 -19.02 -1.51 -3.49
C PHE A 177 -18.40 -1.78 -2.12
N LEU A 178 -17.08 -1.96 -2.01
CA LEU A 178 -16.38 -1.97 -0.72
C LEU A 178 -16.25 -0.53 -0.19
N PRO A 179 -15.88 -0.34 1.09
CA PRO A 179 -15.58 0.99 1.64
C PRO A 179 -14.68 1.83 0.70
N ASP A 180 -14.87 3.15 0.72
CA ASP A 180 -14.28 4.10 -0.25
C ASP A 180 -14.61 3.85 -1.73
N ASN A 181 -15.68 3.10 -2.01
CA ASN A 181 -16.02 2.61 -3.34
C ASN A 181 -14.85 1.84 -3.97
N ALA A 182 -14.20 1.01 -3.15
CA ALA A 182 -13.19 0.09 -3.62
C ALA A 182 -13.83 -1.10 -4.34
N LYS A 183 -13.11 -1.68 -5.30
CA LYS A 183 -13.48 -2.92 -5.98
C LYS A 183 -12.59 -4.04 -5.45
N LEU A 184 -13.19 -5.15 -5.01
CA LEU A 184 -12.45 -6.36 -4.69
C LEU A 184 -11.87 -6.95 -5.98
N MET A 185 -10.55 -7.07 -6.03
CA MET A 185 -9.83 -7.55 -7.21
C MET A 185 -10.09 -9.03 -7.45
N THR A 186 -10.13 -9.40 -8.73
CA THR A 186 -10.09 -10.80 -9.14
C THR A 186 -8.69 -11.38 -8.95
N ILE A 187 -8.58 -12.70 -8.79
CA ILE A 187 -7.27 -13.37 -8.66
C ILE A 187 -6.32 -12.99 -9.81
N GLY A 188 -6.84 -12.90 -11.04
CA GLY A 188 -6.05 -12.46 -12.19
C GLY A 188 -5.53 -11.03 -12.06
N GLU A 189 -6.39 -10.08 -11.66
CA GLU A 189 -5.97 -8.69 -11.42
C GLU A 189 -4.93 -8.59 -10.30
N VAL A 190 -5.06 -9.40 -9.24
CA VAL A 190 -4.08 -9.45 -8.14
C VAL A 190 -2.71 -9.88 -8.64
N ILE A 191 -2.66 -10.93 -9.45
CA ILE A 191 -1.41 -11.44 -10.05
C ILE A 191 -0.80 -10.39 -10.99
N GLU A 192 -1.61 -9.80 -11.87
CA GLU A 192 -1.14 -8.79 -12.83
C GLU A 192 -0.56 -7.57 -12.11
N LEU A 193 -1.25 -7.02 -11.11
CA LEU A 193 -0.81 -5.84 -10.37
C LEU A 193 0.44 -6.13 -9.52
N HIS A 194 0.48 -7.29 -8.86
CA HIS A 194 1.64 -7.73 -8.08
C HIS A 194 2.90 -7.85 -8.94
N GLN A 195 2.78 -8.49 -10.10
CA GLN A 195 3.89 -8.66 -11.04
C GLN A 195 4.31 -7.33 -11.67
N TYR A 196 3.35 -6.46 -12.01
CA TYR A 196 3.65 -5.13 -12.55
C TYR A 196 4.48 -4.31 -11.56
N TRP A 197 4.05 -4.18 -10.31
CA TRP A 197 4.77 -3.38 -9.32
C TRP A 197 6.08 -4.04 -8.85
N GLY A 198 6.15 -5.36 -8.85
CA GLY A 198 7.41 -6.09 -8.65
C GLY A 198 8.42 -5.95 -9.80
N GLN A 199 7.99 -5.49 -10.99
CA GLN A 199 8.88 -5.12 -12.09
C GLN A 199 9.25 -3.64 -12.07
N VAL A 200 8.31 -2.77 -11.68
CA VAL A 200 8.53 -1.32 -11.59
C VAL A 200 9.47 -0.96 -10.45
N TYR A 201 9.35 -1.64 -9.32
CA TYR A 201 10.21 -1.47 -8.15
C TYR A 201 11.08 -2.71 -7.95
N ASP A 202 12.38 -2.52 -7.73
CA ASP A 202 13.22 -3.63 -7.27
C ASP A 202 12.83 -3.93 -5.81
N PHE A 203 12.67 -5.22 -5.46
CA PHE A 203 12.23 -5.66 -4.13
C PHE A 203 13.21 -5.26 -3.00
N GLY A 204 14.35 -4.65 -3.32
CA GLY A 204 15.34 -4.08 -2.40
C GLY A 204 15.15 -2.60 -2.05
N ASP A 205 14.34 -1.85 -2.79
CA ASP A 205 14.20 -0.39 -2.58
C ASP A 205 13.20 -0.03 -1.46
N GLY A 206 12.51 -1.04 -0.90
CA GLY A 206 11.46 -0.85 0.11
C GLY A 206 10.17 -0.23 -0.43
N LEU A 207 10.06 -0.08 -1.75
CA LEU A 207 8.91 0.53 -2.42
C LEU A 207 7.80 -0.48 -2.78
N TRP A 208 8.13 -1.77 -2.83
CA TRP A 208 7.20 -2.87 -3.01
C TRP A 208 7.78 -4.14 -2.41
N ASP A 209 7.05 -4.81 -1.52
CA ASP A 209 7.46 -6.10 -0.93
C ASP A 209 6.72 -7.24 -1.63
N HIS A 210 7.43 -8.32 -1.98
CA HIS A 210 6.84 -9.52 -2.58
C HIS A 210 5.70 -10.13 -1.75
N ARG A 211 5.64 -9.88 -0.44
CA ARG A 211 4.59 -10.36 0.47
C ARG A 211 3.30 -9.56 0.42
N TRP A 212 3.29 -8.42 -0.25
CA TRP A 212 2.13 -7.55 -0.34
C TRP A 212 1.20 -8.03 -1.44
N ILE A 213 0.08 -8.63 -1.04
CA ILE A 213 -0.91 -9.19 -1.96
C ILE A 213 -1.99 -8.12 -2.18
N PRO A 214 -2.15 -7.56 -3.39
CA PRO A 214 -3.25 -6.66 -3.70
C PRO A 214 -4.62 -7.29 -3.39
N VAL A 215 -5.53 -6.53 -2.82
CA VAL A 215 -6.89 -7.00 -2.47
C VAL A 215 -7.95 -6.14 -3.14
N CYS A 216 -7.78 -4.81 -3.15
CA CYS A 216 -8.76 -3.88 -3.70
C CYS A 216 -8.11 -2.82 -4.58
N THR A 217 -8.83 -2.35 -5.60
CA THR A 217 -8.51 -1.08 -6.29
C THR A 217 -9.48 0.00 -5.86
N LEU A 218 -8.99 1.24 -5.68
CA LEU A 218 -9.86 2.38 -5.45
C LEU A 218 -10.31 2.95 -6.80
N GLY A 219 -11.62 2.87 -7.08
CA GLY A 219 -12.18 3.17 -8.40
C GLY A 219 -12.06 2.02 -9.41
N GLU A 220 -12.95 2.03 -10.40
CA GLU A 220 -13.26 0.84 -11.23
C GLU A 220 -12.15 0.40 -12.21
N HIS A 221 -11.10 1.20 -12.39
CA HIS A 221 -10.03 0.95 -13.39
C HIS A 221 -8.67 1.53 -13.01
N SER A 222 -8.42 1.79 -11.73
CA SER A 222 -7.13 2.35 -11.31
C SER A 222 -6.20 1.27 -10.75
N TRP A 223 -5.06 1.08 -11.39
CA TRP A 223 -3.91 0.38 -10.78
C TRP A 223 -3.03 1.34 -9.99
N SER A 224 -3.46 2.59 -9.81
CA SER A 224 -2.67 3.64 -9.16
C SER A 224 -2.97 3.81 -7.68
N ASN A 225 -3.99 3.14 -7.14
CA ASN A 225 -4.27 3.11 -5.71
C ASN A 225 -5.18 1.94 -5.31
N GLY A 226 -5.06 1.52 -4.06
CA GLY A 226 -5.77 0.35 -3.59
C GLY A 226 -5.39 -0.09 -2.19
N LEU A 227 -5.85 -1.27 -1.82
CA LEU A 227 -5.48 -1.96 -0.59
C LEU A 227 -4.65 -3.20 -0.91
N TYR A 228 -3.64 -3.48 -0.09
CA TYR A 228 -2.91 -4.74 -0.08
C TYR A 228 -2.92 -5.37 1.30
N LEU A 229 -2.86 -6.70 1.34
CA LEU A 229 -2.66 -7.51 2.53
C LEU A 229 -1.18 -7.86 2.63
N ASP A 230 -0.54 -7.51 3.73
CA ASP A 230 0.82 -7.96 4.02
C ASP A 230 0.77 -9.41 4.53
N ALA A 231 1.23 -10.37 3.74
CA ALA A 231 1.22 -11.78 4.12
C ALA A 231 2.12 -12.12 5.31
N GLY A 232 3.05 -11.23 5.68
CA GLY A 232 3.91 -11.37 6.84
C GLY A 232 3.31 -10.85 8.14
N THR A 233 2.53 -9.77 8.10
CA THR A 233 1.92 -9.18 9.31
C THR A 233 0.42 -9.46 9.46
N GLY A 234 -0.27 -9.75 8.36
CA GLY A 234 -1.73 -9.87 8.29
C GLY A 234 -2.45 -8.51 8.22
N GLU A 235 -1.72 -7.39 8.25
CA GLU A 235 -2.29 -6.05 8.21
C GLU A 235 -2.75 -5.68 6.79
N VAL A 236 -3.80 -4.87 6.70
CA VAL A 236 -4.29 -4.31 5.42
C VAL A 236 -3.88 -2.84 5.33
N TRP A 237 -3.22 -2.52 4.24
CA TRP A 237 -2.61 -1.22 4.01
C TRP A 237 -3.18 -0.58 2.77
N SER A 238 -3.32 0.74 2.76
CA SER A 238 -3.50 1.49 1.52
C SER A 238 -2.17 1.77 0.85
N TRP A 239 -2.24 1.89 -0.47
CA TRP A 239 -1.11 2.23 -1.33
C TRP A 239 -1.57 3.09 -2.50
N ASP A 240 -0.68 3.95 -2.99
CA ASP A 240 -0.83 4.67 -4.25
C ASP A 240 0.45 4.63 -5.13
N GLU A 241 0.33 5.05 -6.39
CA GLU A 241 1.42 5.11 -7.37
C GLU A 241 2.60 5.99 -6.95
N PHE A 242 2.41 6.84 -5.93
CA PHE A 242 3.44 7.67 -5.33
C PHE A 242 4.13 6.99 -4.15
N ALA A 243 3.87 5.69 -3.93
CA ALA A 243 4.42 4.88 -2.85
C ALA A 243 4.00 5.36 -1.43
N ASN A 244 2.94 6.17 -1.32
CA ASN A 244 2.36 6.50 -0.01
C ASN A 244 1.67 5.26 0.55
N ARG A 245 1.83 5.03 1.86
CA ARG A 245 1.27 3.86 2.56
C ARG A 245 0.83 4.21 3.96
N ARG A 246 -0.30 3.64 4.38
CA ARG A 246 -0.75 3.66 5.78
C ARG A 246 -1.50 2.37 6.09
N VAL A 247 -1.39 1.91 7.32
CA VAL A 247 -2.24 0.83 7.83
C VAL A 247 -3.66 1.37 7.88
N GLU A 248 -4.59 0.71 7.20
CA GLU A 248 -6.02 1.03 7.24
C GLU A 248 -6.74 0.11 8.22
N PHE A 249 -6.39 -1.18 8.21
CA PHE A 249 -7.02 -2.19 9.07
C PHE A 249 -5.97 -3.14 9.64
N GLU A 250 -6.19 -3.57 10.88
CA GLU A 250 -5.32 -4.55 11.55
C GLU A 250 -5.38 -5.93 10.88
N SER A 251 -6.45 -6.25 10.15
CA SER A 251 -6.60 -7.50 9.40
C SER A 251 -7.68 -7.43 8.32
N LEU A 252 -7.68 -8.41 7.40
CA LEU A 252 -8.79 -8.60 6.44
C LEU A 252 -10.12 -8.89 7.16
N THR A 253 -10.06 -9.56 8.31
CA THR A 253 -11.23 -9.78 9.16
C THR A 253 -11.83 -8.46 9.61
N THR A 254 -11.00 -7.55 10.13
CA THR A 254 -11.43 -6.22 10.60
C THR A 254 -12.10 -5.43 9.48
N LEU A 255 -11.50 -5.38 8.29
CA LEU A 255 -12.09 -4.72 7.12
C LEU A 255 -13.50 -5.23 6.81
N LEU A 256 -13.69 -6.56 6.78
CA LEU A 256 -14.96 -7.16 6.41
C LEU A 256 -16.00 -7.09 7.54
N GLU A 257 -15.59 -7.20 8.80
CA GLU A 257 -16.48 -7.03 9.96
C GLU A 257 -16.98 -5.58 10.05
N GLU A 258 -16.11 -4.58 9.91
CA GLU A 258 -16.50 -3.17 9.90
C GLU A 258 -17.43 -2.84 8.73
N MET A 259 -17.14 -3.39 7.54
CA MET A 259 -18.04 -3.27 6.39
C MET A 259 -19.41 -3.87 6.68
N ALA A 260 -19.48 -5.09 7.21
CA ALA A 260 -20.74 -5.76 7.54
C ALA A 260 -21.54 -4.97 8.59
N ASP A 261 -20.88 -4.50 9.65
CA ASP A 261 -21.50 -3.71 10.72
C ASP A 261 -22.04 -2.38 10.18
N ALA A 262 -21.30 -1.71 9.30
CA ALA A 262 -21.76 -0.47 8.67
C ALA A 262 -22.99 -0.68 7.77
N LEU A 263 -23.10 -1.82 7.08
CA LEU A 263 -24.26 -2.15 6.25
C LEU A 263 -25.51 -2.49 7.08
N GLU A 264 -25.34 -3.24 8.17
CA GLU A 264 -26.46 -3.67 9.03
C GLU A 264 -26.95 -2.56 9.96
N ALA A 265 -26.04 -1.72 10.46
CA ALA A 265 -26.33 -0.65 11.41
C ALA A 265 -25.57 0.65 11.07
N PRO A 266 -25.93 1.32 9.95
CA PRO A 266 -25.21 2.50 9.48
C PRO A 266 -25.23 3.63 10.52
N SER A 267 -24.05 4.12 10.89
CA SER A 267 -23.93 5.26 11.80
C SER A 267 -24.55 6.52 11.16
N PRO A 268 -25.44 7.24 11.84
CA PRO A 268 -26.06 8.45 11.30
C PRO A 268 -25.08 9.63 11.15
N ALA A 269 -23.90 9.57 11.78
CA ALA A 269 -22.91 10.65 11.81
C ALA A 269 -21.49 10.22 11.40
N GLY A 270 -21.32 8.99 10.89
CA GLY A 270 -20.01 8.51 10.42
C GLY A 270 -19.65 9.03 9.02
N PRO A 271 -18.35 9.12 8.69
CA PRO A 271 -17.87 9.50 7.36
C PRO A 271 -18.35 8.50 6.28
N ASP A 272 -18.32 7.20 6.58
CA ASP A 272 -18.64 6.13 5.63
C ASP A 272 -20.09 5.68 5.73
N LYS A 273 -20.97 6.39 5.01
CA LYS A 273 -22.39 6.05 4.98
C LYS A 273 -22.72 5.20 3.75
N PRO A 274 -23.11 3.92 3.92
CA PRO A 274 -23.58 3.12 2.80
C PRO A 274 -24.94 3.63 2.31
N GLY A 275 -25.13 3.59 1.00
CA GLY A 275 -26.38 3.89 0.33
C GLY A 275 -26.58 2.99 -0.88
N VAL A 276 -27.79 2.98 -1.44
CA VAL A 276 -28.08 2.23 -2.68
C VAL A 276 -28.55 3.21 -3.74
N VAL A 277 -27.91 3.17 -4.91
CA VAL A 277 -28.27 3.94 -6.11
C VAL A 277 -28.46 2.96 -7.26
N ASP A 278 -29.65 2.97 -7.88
CA ASP A 278 -30.00 2.07 -8.99
C ASP A 278 -29.74 0.57 -8.73
N GLY A 279 -29.87 0.15 -7.46
CA GLY A 279 -29.62 -1.23 -7.04
C GLY A 279 -28.15 -1.58 -6.83
N ALA A 280 -27.23 -0.62 -6.91
CA ALA A 280 -25.82 -0.76 -6.56
C ALA A 280 -25.53 -0.12 -5.20
N LEU A 281 -24.69 -0.77 -4.39
CA LEU A 281 -24.18 -0.22 -3.14
C LEU A 281 -23.12 0.84 -3.47
N VAL A 282 -23.24 1.99 -2.82
CA VAL A 282 -22.30 3.11 -2.91
C VAL A 282 -21.96 3.62 -1.52
N TRP A 283 -20.72 4.08 -1.36
CA TRP A 283 -20.24 4.72 -0.13
C TRP A 283 -20.08 6.21 -0.40
N ARG A 284 -20.58 7.04 0.51
CA ARG A 284 -20.31 8.47 0.43
C ARG A 284 -18.88 8.73 0.88
N ALA A 285 -18.06 9.27 -0.02
CA ALA A 285 -16.77 9.83 0.36
C ALA A 285 -16.98 10.99 1.34
N SER A 286 -16.20 11.01 2.42
CA SER A 286 -16.11 12.10 3.39
C SER A 286 -15.40 13.34 2.82
#